data_AF-A0A9W6TKB0-F1
#
_entry.id   AF-A0A9W6TKB0-F1
#
_cell.length_a   1.000
_cell.length_b   1.000
_cell.length_c   1.000
_cell.angle_alpha   90.00
_cell.angle_beta   90.00
_cell.angle_gamma   90.00
#
_symmetry.space_group_name_H-M   'P 1'
#
loop_
_entity.id
_entity.type
_entity.pdbx_description
1 polymer ?
#
loop_
_entity_poly.entity_id
_entity_poly.type
_entity_poly.pdbx_seq_one_letter_code
_entity_poly.pdbx_strand_id
1 'polypeptide(L)'
;MVDSTVLLVVRIFAAFGALALICSPFILMNQIRKQKHVGVASVIPLVMLVINSHVWMMYGYLAENYFPIFSCYVSGDIAAIAYVAVYWRYTTERSYVARVLAVTMTVFTILSIYAIVGGLGCTGQTRAEAAKTLGYIGDATAICLYAAPMEKLFQVLKHKSAIFINAHMVMASLTNNIMWLTYGILTANWIIIAPNILFVALNSSTLVLCIVFNPKTHPLHESFFAGNDDAPIEVSVELSPKAATGSKVPNLPSPEYKAMQSPLEPLRLQLDRNQI
;
A
#
# COMPACT_ATOMS: atom_id res chain seq x y z
N MET A 1 -3.34 22.09 31.88
CA MET A 1 -3.72 22.77 30.63
C MET A 1 -2.48 22.84 29.77
N VAL A 2 -2.50 22.30 28.55
CA VAL A 2 -1.37 22.42 27.61
C VAL A 2 -1.32 23.86 27.13
N ASP A 3 -0.12 24.44 27.07
CA ASP A 3 0.05 25.79 26.53
C ASP A 3 -0.42 25.85 25.07
N SER A 4 -1.22 26.86 24.73
CA SER A 4 -1.79 27.04 23.39
C SER A 4 -0.70 27.18 22.33
N THR A 5 0.44 27.77 22.70
CA THR A 5 1.61 27.90 21.82
C THR A 5 2.22 26.54 21.51
N VAL A 6 2.42 25.69 22.53
CA VAL A 6 2.94 24.33 22.36
C VAL A 6 2.03 23.50 21.46
N LEU A 7 0.72 23.59 21.66
CA LEU A 7 -0.24 22.88 20.81
C LEU A 7 -0.17 23.36 19.36
N LEU A 8 -0.07 24.68 19.11
CA LEU A 8 0.04 25.22 17.76
C LEU A 8 1.31 24.74 17.05
N VAL A 9 2.46 24.74 17.72
CA VAL A 9 3.72 24.25 17.17
C VAL A 9 3.60 22.78 16.76
N VAL A 10 3.02 21.93 17.61
CA VAL A 10 2.79 20.52 17.29
C VAL A 10 1.85 20.35 16.09
N ARG A 11 0.80 21.16 16.00
CA ARG A 11 -0.11 21.16 14.84
C ARG A 11 0.62 21.49 13.54
N ILE A 12 1.53 22.46 13.55
CA ILE A 12 2.32 22.84 12.38
C ILE A 12 3.23 21.69 11.94
N PHE A 13 3.93 21.03 12.87
CA PHE A 13 4.78 19.89 12.54
C PHE A 13 3.97 18.68 12.04
N ALA A 14 2.85 18.36 12.67
CA ALA A 14 1.95 17.30 12.22
C ALA A 14 1.39 17.59 10.82
N ALA A 15 1.02 18.85 10.54
CA ALA A 15 0.56 19.29 9.23
C ALA A 15 1.63 19.12 8.15
N PHE A 16 2.87 19.56 8.44
CA PHE A 16 3.98 19.42 7.51
C PHE A 16 4.29 17.95 7.22
N GLY A 17 4.35 17.10 8.24
CA GLY A 17 4.54 15.66 8.10
C GLY A 17 3.45 15.02 7.23
N ALA A 18 2.18 15.35 7.50
CA ALA A 18 1.05 14.80 6.76
C ALA A 18 1.12 15.21 5.27
N LEU A 19 1.34 16.50 4.99
CA LEU A 19 1.44 17.01 3.63
C LEU A 19 2.63 16.41 2.89
N ALA A 20 3.78 16.22 3.54
CA ALA A 20 4.94 15.60 2.92
C ALA A 20 4.64 14.16 2.46
N LEU A 21 3.96 13.36 3.31
CA LEU A 21 3.59 11.98 2.95
C LEU A 21 2.49 11.93 1.89
N ILE A 22 1.48 12.80 1.98
CA ILE A 22 0.43 12.96 0.96
C ILE A 22 1.03 13.36 -0.39
N CYS A 23 2.09 14.18 -0.40
CA CYS A 23 2.79 14.60 -1.60
C CYS A 23 3.75 13.54 -2.16
N SER A 24 4.08 12.48 -1.40
CA SER A 24 5.06 11.48 -1.82
C SER A 24 4.75 10.77 -3.15
N PRO A 25 3.48 10.45 -3.50
CA PRO A 25 3.18 9.82 -4.80
C PRO A 25 3.39 10.75 -6.00
N PHE A 26 3.59 12.07 -5.78
CA PHE A 26 3.87 13.01 -6.87
C PHE A 26 5.09 12.60 -7.69
N ILE A 27 6.14 12.09 -7.04
CA ILE A 27 7.36 11.64 -7.71
C ILE A 27 7.01 10.54 -8.72
N LEU A 28 6.23 9.56 -8.27
CA LEU A 28 5.76 8.46 -9.11
C LEU A 28 4.87 8.97 -10.25
N MET A 29 3.89 9.82 -9.95
CA MET A 29 2.99 10.36 -10.98
C MET A 29 3.77 11.14 -12.05
N ASN A 30 4.83 11.84 -11.65
CA ASN A 30 5.72 12.51 -12.58
C ASN A 30 6.52 11.52 -13.45
N GLN A 31 6.98 10.40 -12.89
CA GLN A 31 7.62 9.32 -13.65
C GLN A 31 6.65 8.71 -14.66
N ILE A 32 5.43 8.34 -14.25
CA ILE A 32 4.37 7.81 -15.13
C ILE A 32 4.08 8.81 -16.26
N ARG A 33 4.00 10.11 -15.95
CA ARG A 33 3.77 11.16 -16.96
C ARG A 33 4.89 11.26 -17.99
N LYS A 34 6.15 11.07 -17.57
CA LYS A 34 7.34 11.08 -18.45
C LYS A 34 7.41 9.80 -19.30
N GLN A 35 7.18 8.64 -18.67
CA GLN A 35 7.26 7.33 -19.32
C GLN A 35 6.02 7.02 -20.19
N LYS A 36 4.92 7.75 -20.01
CA LYS A 36 3.64 7.57 -20.73
C LYS A 36 2.98 6.20 -20.52
N HIS A 37 3.45 5.43 -19.55
CA HIS A 37 2.85 4.18 -19.11
C HIS A 37 2.92 4.09 -17.58
N VAL A 38 1.97 3.36 -17.00
CA VAL A 38 1.90 3.13 -15.55
C VAL A 38 2.87 2.04 -15.07
N GLY A 39 3.29 1.15 -15.97
CA GLY A 39 4.10 -0.01 -15.60
C GLY A 39 3.36 -0.94 -14.64
N VAL A 40 4.04 -1.40 -13.59
CA VAL A 40 3.49 -2.30 -12.56
C VAL A 40 2.78 -1.58 -11.41
N ALA A 41 2.74 -0.25 -11.43
CA ALA A 41 2.20 0.55 -10.34
C ALA A 41 0.71 0.22 -10.13
N SER A 42 0.32 -0.08 -8.91
CA SER A 42 -1.07 -0.40 -8.57
C SER A 42 -1.88 0.87 -8.35
N VAL A 43 -3.14 0.88 -8.78
CA VAL A 43 -4.08 1.98 -8.50
C VAL A 43 -4.56 1.98 -7.04
N ILE A 44 -4.46 0.85 -6.35
CA ILE A 44 -5.04 0.64 -5.02
C ILE A 44 -4.52 1.64 -3.97
N PRO A 45 -3.21 1.89 -3.83
CA PRO A 45 -2.70 2.89 -2.89
C PRO A 45 -3.24 4.31 -3.16
N LEU A 46 -3.44 4.68 -4.43
CA LEU A 46 -3.96 6.00 -4.80
C LEU A 46 -5.43 6.16 -4.40
N VAL A 47 -6.28 5.16 -4.67
CA VAL A 47 -7.70 5.23 -4.27
C VAL A 47 -7.88 5.12 -2.76
N MET A 48 -7.04 4.34 -2.08
CA MET A 48 -7.03 4.29 -0.62
C MET A 48 -6.60 5.63 -0.03
N LEU A 49 -5.66 6.34 -0.65
CA LEU A 49 -5.27 7.69 -0.24
C LEU A 49 -6.43 8.70 -0.43
N VAL A 50 -7.21 8.60 -1.50
CA VAL A 50 -8.43 9.40 -1.70
C VAL A 50 -9.43 9.13 -0.58
N ILE A 51 -9.79 7.87 -0.33
CA ILE A 51 -10.79 7.53 0.71
C ILE A 51 -10.29 7.97 2.10
N ASN A 52 -9.02 7.70 2.42
CA ASN A 52 -8.45 8.09 3.71
C ASN A 52 -8.48 9.61 3.90
N SER A 53 -8.03 10.37 2.89
CA SER A 53 -8.03 11.83 2.95
C SER A 53 -9.46 12.37 3.13
N HIS A 54 -10.41 11.80 2.39
CA HIS A 54 -11.79 12.22 2.45
C HIS A 54 -12.43 11.98 3.82
N VAL A 55 -12.24 10.78 4.40
CA VAL A 55 -12.77 10.45 5.72
C VAL A 55 -12.20 11.37 6.79
N TRP A 56 -10.88 11.59 6.79
CA TRP A 56 -10.24 12.46 7.77
C TRP A 56 -10.60 13.94 7.59
N MET A 57 -10.82 14.39 6.36
CA MET A 57 -11.37 15.71 6.08
C MET A 57 -12.77 15.86 6.70
N MET A 58 -13.67 14.89 6.46
CA MET A 58 -15.03 14.92 7.01
C MET A 58 -15.04 14.82 8.54
N TYR A 59 -14.15 13.99 9.11
CA TYR A 59 -13.90 13.94 10.55
C TYR A 59 -13.47 15.31 11.08
N GLY A 60 -12.48 15.95 10.46
CA GLY A 60 -12.00 17.27 10.86
C GLY A 60 -13.08 18.34 10.80
N TYR A 61 -13.95 18.29 9.79
CA TYR A 61 -15.12 19.16 9.71
C TYR A 61 -16.08 18.95 10.87
N LEU A 62 -16.53 17.72 11.12
CA LEU A 62 -17.50 17.44 12.18
C LEU A 62 -16.93 17.63 13.60
N ALA A 63 -15.67 17.29 13.81
CA ALA A 63 -14.96 17.48 15.08
C ALA A 63 -14.52 18.94 15.33
N GLU A 64 -14.88 19.88 14.44
CA GLU A 64 -14.50 21.30 14.50
C GLU A 64 -12.97 21.52 14.58
N ASN A 65 -12.23 20.59 13.99
CA ASN A 65 -10.78 20.56 13.98
C ASN A 65 -10.26 21.04 12.63
N TYR A 66 -10.39 22.35 12.41
CA TYR A 66 -10.05 22.99 11.15
C TYR A 66 -8.55 22.92 10.81
N PHE A 67 -7.70 23.02 11.83
CA PHE A 67 -6.25 22.88 11.71
C PHE A 67 -5.70 21.98 12.84
N PRO A 68 -4.94 20.91 12.52
CA PRO A 68 -4.34 20.60 11.22
C PRO A 68 -5.16 19.64 10.35
N ILE A 69 -6.15 18.96 10.92
CA ILE A 69 -6.81 17.81 10.28
C ILE A 69 -7.52 18.25 9.00
N PHE A 70 -8.58 19.06 9.11
CA PHE A 70 -9.38 19.45 7.95
C PHE A 70 -8.52 20.06 6.84
N SER A 71 -7.67 21.05 7.16
CA SER A 71 -6.81 21.73 6.17
C SER A 71 -5.85 20.79 5.42
N CYS A 72 -5.19 19.87 6.12
CA CYS A 72 -4.22 18.97 5.49
C CYS A 72 -4.92 17.94 4.62
N TYR A 73 -6.05 17.41 5.09
CA TYR A 73 -6.77 16.37 4.38
C TYR A 73 -7.64 16.90 3.23
N VAL A 74 -8.11 18.15 3.27
CA VAL A 74 -8.62 18.86 2.07
C VAL A 74 -7.56 18.92 0.99
N SER A 75 -6.34 19.31 1.36
CA SER A 75 -5.20 19.37 0.42
C SER A 75 -4.86 17.97 -0.11
N GLY A 76 -4.98 16.96 0.75
CA GLY A 76 -4.83 15.55 0.40
C GLY A 76 -5.86 15.04 -0.58
N ASP A 77 -7.14 15.39 -0.41
CA ASP A 77 -8.21 15.06 -1.35
C ASP A 77 -7.91 15.61 -2.75
N ILE A 78 -7.55 16.90 -2.83
CA ILE A 78 -7.21 17.55 -4.11
C ILE A 78 -6.00 16.87 -4.76
N ALA A 79 -4.93 16.63 -4.00
CA ALA A 79 -3.73 15.97 -4.50
C ALA A 79 -4.00 14.53 -4.96
N ALA A 80 -4.75 13.75 -4.17
CA ALA A 80 -5.05 12.36 -4.46
C ALA A 80 -5.94 12.21 -5.70
N ILE A 81 -6.94 13.09 -5.88
CA ILE A 81 -7.75 13.16 -7.10
C ILE A 81 -6.87 13.46 -8.32
N ALA A 82 -5.92 14.41 -8.20
CA ALA A 82 -4.99 14.71 -9.26
C ALA A 82 -4.10 13.50 -9.62
N TYR A 83 -3.61 12.76 -8.63
CA TYR A 83 -2.83 11.53 -8.88
C TYR A 83 -3.64 10.46 -9.58
N VAL A 84 -4.87 10.22 -9.14
CA VAL A 84 -5.79 9.28 -9.79
C VAL A 84 -6.06 9.69 -11.24
N ALA A 85 -6.25 10.99 -11.51
CA ALA A 85 -6.46 11.49 -12.87
C ALA A 85 -5.23 11.25 -13.77
N VAL A 86 -4.02 11.49 -13.25
CA VAL A 86 -2.78 11.18 -13.97
C VAL A 86 -2.65 9.68 -14.23
N TYR A 87 -2.91 8.83 -13.23
CA TYR A 87 -2.86 7.38 -13.37
C TYR A 87 -3.86 6.88 -14.43
N TRP A 88 -5.11 7.36 -14.37
CA TRP A 88 -6.16 7.02 -15.33
C TRP A 88 -5.78 7.37 -16.78
N ARG A 89 -5.05 8.48 -16.98
CA ARG A 89 -4.65 8.94 -18.31
C ARG A 89 -3.67 7.99 -19.02
N TYR A 90 -2.85 7.26 -18.26
CA TYR A 90 -1.75 6.44 -18.76
C TYR A 90 -1.92 4.93 -18.51
N THR A 91 -2.97 4.52 -17.79
CA THR A 91 -3.25 3.10 -17.56
C THR A 91 -3.82 2.43 -18.82
N THR A 92 -3.38 1.19 -19.07
CA THR A 92 -3.93 0.30 -20.11
C THR A 92 -5.15 -0.45 -19.62
N GLU A 93 -5.20 -0.76 -18.32
CA GLU A 93 -6.23 -1.57 -17.65
C GLU A 93 -7.51 -0.77 -17.30
N ARG A 94 -8.04 0.00 -18.26
CA ARG A 94 -9.12 0.97 -18.02
C ARG A 94 -10.38 0.37 -17.42
N SER A 95 -10.77 -0.84 -17.85
CA SER A 95 -11.97 -1.50 -17.33
C SER A 95 -11.85 -1.88 -15.86
N TYR A 96 -10.67 -2.38 -15.45
CA TYR A 96 -10.39 -2.69 -14.04
C TYR A 96 -10.36 -1.40 -13.22
N VAL A 97 -9.61 -0.40 -13.68
CA VAL A 97 -9.48 0.88 -12.95
C VAL A 97 -10.84 1.59 -12.86
N ALA A 98 -11.68 1.55 -13.90
CA ALA A 98 -13.00 2.16 -13.89
C ALA A 98 -13.89 1.55 -12.81
N ARG A 99 -13.86 0.22 -12.66
CA ARG A 99 -14.60 -0.49 -11.61
C ARG A 99 -14.13 -0.06 -10.23
N VAL A 100 -12.81 -0.01 -10.02
CA VAL A 100 -12.24 0.46 -8.75
C VAL A 100 -12.66 1.90 -8.46
N LEU A 101 -12.55 2.80 -9.43
CA LEU A 101 -12.96 4.19 -9.27
C LEU A 101 -14.46 4.34 -9.04
N ALA A 102 -15.31 3.55 -9.68
CA ALA A 102 -16.75 3.55 -9.44
C ALA A 102 -17.08 3.16 -7.99
N VAL A 103 -16.41 2.14 -7.45
CA VAL A 103 -16.53 1.75 -6.04
C VAL A 103 -16.04 2.87 -5.13
N THR A 104 -14.88 3.46 -5.43
CA THR A 104 -14.33 4.59 -4.67
C THR A 104 -15.27 5.79 -4.66
N MET A 105 -15.85 6.17 -5.80
CA MET A 105 -16.82 7.26 -5.91
C MET A 105 -18.11 6.97 -5.12
N THR A 106 -18.55 5.71 -5.11
CA THR A 106 -19.71 5.29 -4.32
C THR A 106 -19.42 5.48 -2.82
N VAL A 107 -18.27 4.99 -2.35
CA VAL A 107 -17.83 5.16 -0.95
C VAL A 107 -17.68 6.64 -0.59
N PHE A 108 -17.03 7.42 -1.44
CA PHE A 108 -16.86 8.87 -1.27
C PHE A 108 -18.21 9.57 -1.09
N THR A 109 -19.17 9.26 -1.97
CA THR A 109 -20.52 9.86 -1.94
C THR A 109 -21.28 9.47 -0.67
N ILE A 110 -21.23 8.19 -0.27
CA ILE A 110 -21.89 7.72 0.95
C ILE A 110 -21.32 8.43 2.20
N LEU A 111 -20.00 8.55 2.30
CA LEU A 111 -19.33 9.23 3.41
C LEU A 111 -19.64 10.73 3.44
N SER A 112 -19.64 11.38 2.28
CA SER A 112 -20.05 12.78 2.14
C SER A 112 -21.49 13.01 2.61
N ILE A 113 -22.43 12.17 2.17
CA ILE A 113 -23.83 12.26 2.58
C ILE A 113 -23.94 12.06 4.10
N TYR A 114 -23.29 11.03 4.65
CA TYR A 114 -23.29 10.80 6.10
C TYR A 114 -22.76 12.01 6.88
N ALA A 115 -21.65 12.61 6.42
CA ALA A 115 -21.07 13.78 7.07
C ALA A 115 -22.00 15.00 7.02
N ILE A 116 -22.65 15.25 5.89
CA ILE A 116 -23.60 16.37 5.73
C ILE A 116 -24.85 16.16 6.59
N VAL A 117 -25.47 14.98 6.49
CA VAL A 117 -26.70 14.64 7.26
C VAL A 117 -26.40 14.65 8.76
N GLY A 118 -25.24 14.12 9.17
CA GLY A 118 -24.79 14.16 10.57
C GLY A 118 -24.46 15.57 11.06
N GLY A 119 -23.89 16.42 10.19
CA GLY A 119 -23.61 17.82 10.50
C GLY A 119 -24.88 18.67 10.62
N LEU A 120 -25.92 18.36 9.85
CA LEU A 120 -27.24 19.00 9.91
C LEU A 120 -28.14 18.47 11.05
N GLY A 121 -27.72 17.42 11.75
CA GLY A 121 -28.49 16.81 12.85
C GLY A 121 -29.65 15.91 12.40
N CYS A 122 -29.73 15.57 11.12
CA CYS A 122 -30.81 14.75 10.57
C CYS A 122 -30.67 13.24 10.90
N THR A 123 -29.52 12.80 11.42
CA THR A 123 -29.27 11.40 11.82
C THR A 123 -29.78 11.06 13.21
N GLY A 124 -30.28 12.04 13.98
CA GLY A 124 -30.59 11.86 15.41
C GLY A 124 -29.35 11.70 16.31
N GLN A 125 -28.15 11.78 15.74
CA GLN A 125 -26.88 11.78 16.48
C GLN A 125 -26.41 13.22 16.70
N THR A 126 -25.67 13.45 17.77
CA THR A 126 -24.92 14.71 17.94
C THR A 126 -23.80 14.80 16.91
N ARG A 127 -23.39 16.03 16.55
CA ARG A 127 -22.27 16.28 15.64
C ARG A 127 -20.99 15.55 16.08
N ALA A 128 -20.74 15.50 17.38
CA ALA A 128 -19.60 14.81 17.98
C ALA A 128 -19.70 13.27 17.85
N GLU A 129 -20.89 12.69 17.94
CA GLU A 129 -21.10 11.25 17.70
C GLU A 129 -20.88 10.88 16.24
N ALA A 130 -21.42 11.68 15.32
CA ALA A 130 -21.16 11.50 13.89
C ALA A 130 -19.66 11.63 13.57
N ALA A 131 -18.96 12.57 14.20
CA ALA A 131 -17.51 12.69 14.12
C ALA A 131 -16.80 11.44 14.64
N LYS A 132 -17.18 10.90 15.82
CA LYS A 132 -16.59 9.66 16.35
C LYS A 132 -16.73 8.48 15.38
N THR A 133 -17.91 8.31 14.77
CA THR A 133 -18.14 7.25 13.77
C THR A 133 -17.22 7.41 12.56
N LEU A 134 -17.09 8.63 12.01
CA LEU A 134 -16.14 8.89 10.93
C LEU A 134 -14.69 8.67 11.35
N GLY A 135 -14.35 8.99 12.61
CA GLY A 135 -13.04 8.73 13.18
C GLY A 135 -12.69 7.25 13.15
N TYR A 136 -13.59 6.38 13.61
CA TYR A 136 -13.37 4.93 13.55
C TYR A 136 -13.26 4.39 12.12
N ILE A 137 -14.05 4.92 11.19
CA ILE A 137 -13.92 4.59 9.75
C ILE A 137 -12.56 5.07 9.21
N GLY A 138 -12.10 6.24 9.66
CA GLY A 138 -10.80 6.82 9.32
C GLY A 138 -9.65 5.96 9.81
N ASP A 139 -9.73 5.47 11.04
CA ASP A 139 -8.74 4.54 11.63
C ASP A 139 -8.69 3.24 10.84
N ALA A 140 -9.84 2.64 10.53
CA ALA A 140 -9.91 1.43 9.72
C ALA A 140 -9.29 1.63 8.33
N THR A 141 -9.61 2.77 7.68
CA THR A 141 -9.07 3.11 6.36
C THR A 141 -7.56 3.34 6.42
N ALA A 142 -7.06 4.00 7.47
CA ALA A 142 -5.63 4.21 7.69
C ALA A 142 -4.89 2.88 7.89
N ILE A 143 -5.45 1.96 8.67
CA ILE A 143 -4.88 0.61 8.85
C ILE A 143 -4.81 -0.13 7.50
N CYS A 144 -5.88 -0.07 6.70
CA CYS A 144 -5.90 -0.65 5.36
C CYS A 144 -4.85 -0.01 4.44
N LEU A 145 -4.63 1.31 4.53
CA LEU A 145 -3.58 2.00 3.76
C LEU A 145 -2.17 1.53 4.18
N TYR A 146 -1.97 1.23 5.46
CA TYR A 146 -0.73 0.66 6.01
C TYR A 146 -0.52 -0.82 5.68
N ALA A 147 -1.51 -1.52 5.15
CA ALA A 147 -1.38 -2.93 4.77
C ALA A 147 -0.29 -3.14 3.71
N ALA A 148 -0.11 -2.21 2.76
CA ALA A 148 0.93 -2.32 1.73
C ALA A 148 2.36 -2.24 2.31
N PRO A 149 2.71 -1.26 3.16
CA PRO A 149 3.95 -1.29 3.93
C PRO A 149 4.13 -2.54 4.80
N MET A 150 3.06 -3.06 5.41
CA MET A 150 3.12 -4.30 6.19
C MET A 150 3.46 -5.51 5.33
N GLU A 151 2.92 -5.61 4.11
CA GLU A 151 3.29 -6.66 3.15
C GLU A 151 4.79 -6.63 2.85
N LYS A 152 5.36 -5.43 2.66
CA LYS A 152 6.80 -5.26 2.46
C LYS A 152 7.61 -5.75 3.66
N LEU A 153 7.14 -5.48 4.88
CA LEU A 153 7.77 -5.99 6.10
C LEU A 153 7.85 -7.52 6.11
N PHE A 154 6.75 -8.20 5.74
CA PHE A 154 6.71 -9.66 5.62
C PHE A 154 7.65 -10.17 4.53
N GLN A 155 7.77 -9.47 3.40
CA GLN A 155 8.72 -9.82 2.34
C GLN A 155 10.17 -9.75 2.84
N VAL A 156 10.54 -8.72 3.62
CA VAL A 156 11.89 -8.62 4.21
C VAL A 156 12.18 -9.77 5.16
N LEU A 157 11.22 -10.14 6.01
CA LEU A 157 11.37 -11.28 6.92
C LEU A 157 11.50 -12.61 6.16
N LYS A 158 10.71 -12.79 5.10
CA LYS A 158 10.71 -14.01 4.29
C LYS A 158 11.99 -14.16 3.47
N HIS A 159 12.44 -13.08 2.83
CA HIS A 159 13.59 -13.09 1.92
C HIS A 159 14.90 -12.69 2.61
N LYS A 160 14.87 -12.32 3.89
CA LYS A 160 16.02 -11.86 4.68
C LYS A 160 16.82 -10.76 3.99
N SER A 161 16.15 -9.88 3.24
CA SER A 161 16.80 -8.78 2.54
C SER A 161 15.90 -7.55 2.49
N ALA A 162 16.44 -6.39 2.84
CA ALA A 162 15.71 -5.12 2.86
C ALA A 162 15.80 -4.31 1.55
N ILE A 163 16.21 -4.93 0.43
CA ILE A 163 16.42 -4.26 -0.87
C ILE A 163 15.19 -3.46 -1.33
N PHE A 164 13.98 -3.93 -1.03
CA PHE A 164 12.74 -3.33 -1.50
C PHE A 164 12.21 -2.19 -0.63
N ILE A 165 12.87 -1.88 0.50
CA ILE A 165 12.39 -0.85 1.43
C ILE A 165 13.23 0.43 1.31
N ASN A 166 12.55 1.54 1.03
CA ASN A 166 13.17 2.85 1.13
C ASN A 166 13.20 3.31 2.60
N ALA A 167 14.36 3.14 3.25
CA ALA A 167 14.55 3.51 4.65
C ALA A 167 14.23 4.99 4.95
N HIS A 168 14.49 5.90 3.99
CA HIS A 168 14.17 7.33 4.16
C HIS A 168 12.66 7.57 4.26
N MET A 169 11.86 6.87 3.45
CA MET A 169 10.39 6.97 3.53
C MET A 169 9.84 6.37 4.83
N VAL A 170 10.43 5.29 5.33
CA VAL A 170 10.04 4.69 6.62
C VAL A 170 10.36 5.64 7.77
N MET A 171 11.55 6.27 7.76
CA MET A 171 11.91 7.28 8.76
C MET A 171 10.97 8.50 8.71
N ALA A 172 10.68 9.03 7.52
CA ALA A 172 9.72 10.13 7.38
C ALA A 172 8.33 9.76 7.90
N SER A 173 7.87 8.54 7.62
CA SER A 173 6.60 8.01 8.11
C SER A 173 6.61 7.86 9.63
N LEU A 174 7.69 7.34 10.22
CA LEU A 174 7.85 7.23 11.67
C LEU A 174 7.78 8.61 12.35
N THR A 175 8.51 9.60 11.84
CA THR A 175 8.46 10.97 12.39
C THR A 175 7.06 11.55 12.28
N ASN A 176 6.36 11.38 11.15
CA ASN A 176 4.98 11.82 11.01
C ASN A 176 4.06 11.17 12.06
N ASN A 177 4.12 9.85 12.24
CA ASN A 177 3.27 9.15 13.21
C ASN A 177 3.59 9.55 14.66
N ILE A 178 4.85 9.85 14.98
CA ILE A 178 5.22 10.41 16.29
C ILE A 178 4.59 11.79 16.48
N MET A 179 4.64 12.68 15.47
CA MET A 179 4.00 14.00 15.55
C MET A 179 2.49 13.91 15.74
N TRP A 180 1.82 12.99 15.02
CA TRP A 180 0.39 12.73 15.19
C TRP A 180 0.05 12.07 16.53
N LEU A 181 0.90 11.18 17.03
CA LEU A 181 0.75 10.60 18.37
C LEU A 181 0.85 11.68 19.45
N THR A 182 1.87 12.54 19.38
CA THR A 182 2.02 13.68 20.29
C THR A 182 0.81 14.61 20.20
N TYR A 183 0.35 14.92 18.99
CA TYR A 183 -0.87 15.71 18.79
C TYR A 183 -2.11 15.07 19.42
N GLY A 184 -2.30 13.77 19.23
CA GLY A 184 -3.40 13.01 19.83
C GLY A 184 -3.35 13.04 21.36
N ILE A 185 -2.17 12.85 21.96
CA ILE A 185 -1.97 12.92 23.42
C ILE A 185 -2.31 14.32 23.95
N LEU A 186 -1.81 15.38 23.31
CA LEU A 186 -2.06 16.77 23.74
C LEU A 186 -3.53 17.17 23.61
N THR A 187 -4.26 16.55 22.69
CA THR A 187 -5.71 16.78 22.49
C THR A 187 -6.59 15.76 23.20
N ALA A 188 -6.00 14.82 23.96
CA ALA A 188 -6.68 13.68 24.60
C ALA A 188 -7.60 12.90 23.62
N ASN A 189 -7.20 12.83 22.35
CA ASN A 189 -8.02 12.27 21.28
C ASN A 189 -7.62 10.82 20.98
N TRP A 190 -8.36 9.88 21.57
CA TRP A 190 -8.03 8.45 21.45
C TRP A 190 -8.14 7.90 20.02
N ILE A 191 -9.01 8.47 19.19
CA ILE A 191 -9.15 8.12 17.77
C ILE A 191 -7.83 8.36 17.04
N ILE A 192 -7.10 9.44 17.38
CA ILE A 192 -5.80 9.71 16.77
C ILE A 192 -4.69 8.90 17.44
N ILE A 193 -4.74 8.73 18.77
CA ILE A 193 -3.69 8.03 19.53
C ILE A 193 -3.59 6.56 19.11
N ALA A 194 -4.72 5.84 19.08
CA ALA A 194 -4.74 4.39 18.88
C ALA A 194 -4.04 3.90 17.60
N PRO A 195 -4.38 4.38 16.38
CA PRO A 195 -3.71 3.94 15.16
C PRO A 195 -2.25 4.40 15.09
N ASN A 196 -1.92 5.58 15.63
CA ASN A 196 -0.56 6.10 15.56
C ASN A 196 0.42 5.29 16.45
N ILE A 197 -0.03 4.75 17.58
CA ILE A 197 0.79 3.79 18.37
C ILE A 197 1.14 2.57 17.51
N LEU A 198 0.15 2.00 16.82
CA LEU A 198 0.35 0.86 15.93
C LEU A 198 1.34 1.20 14.81
N PHE A 199 1.16 2.35 14.15
CA PHE A 199 2.05 2.76 13.05
C PHE A 199 3.47 3.08 13.51
N VAL A 200 3.65 3.68 14.69
CA VAL A 200 4.98 3.88 15.29
C VAL A 200 5.66 2.54 15.54
N ALA A 201 4.94 1.56 16.10
CA ALA A 201 5.48 0.22 16.34
C ALA A 201 5.90 -0.44 15.02
N LEU A 202 5.01 -0.45 14.01
CA LEU A 202 5.27 -1.05 12.70
C LEU A 202 6.45 -0.40 11.97
N ASN A 203 6.52 0.93 11.93
CA ASN A 203 7.64 1.64 11.29
C ASN A 203 8.95 1.42 12.04
N SER A 204 8.92 1.37 13.38
CA SER A 204 10.12 1.07 14.19
C SER A 204 10.62 -0.34 13.91
N SER A 205 9.74 -1.35 13.90
CA SER A 205 10.09 -2.72 13.53
C SER A 205 10.66 -2.80 12.13
N THR A 206 10.08 -2.06 11.17
CA THR A 206 10.57 -1.98 9.79
C THR A 206 11.98 -1.41 9.73
N LEU A 207 12.25 -0.33 10.45
CA LEU A 207 13.58 0.29 10.46
C LEU A 207 14.64 -0.64 11.09
N VAL A 208 14.31 -1.32 12.19
CA VAL A 208 15.20 -2.32 12.80
C VAL A 208 15.53 -3.43 11.80
N LEU A 209 14.52 -3.95 11.08
CA LEU A 209 14.72 -4.98 10.08
C LEU A 209 15.55 -4.49 8.88
N CYS A 210 15.41 -3.22 8.47
CA CYS A 210 16.28 -2.62 7.46
C CYS A 210 17.75 -2.57 7.89
N ILE A 211 18.03 -2.35 9.18
CA ILE A 211 19.39 -2.32 9.72
C ILE A 211 19.97 -3.74 9.81
N VAL A 212 19.18 -4.70 10.29
CA VAL A 212 19.61 -6.11 10.46
C VAL A 212 19.79 -6.80 9.10
N PHE A 213 18.83 -6.67 8.19
CA PHE A 213 18.85 -7.27 6.86
C PHE A 213 19.39 -6.31 5.79
N ASN A 214 20.47 -5.60 6.14
CA ASN A 214 21.08 -4.61 5.26
C ASN A 214 21.42 -5.24 3.90
N PRO A 215 21.00 -4.64 2.77
CA PRO A 215 21.28 -5.15 1.43
C PRO A 215 22.75 -5.46 1.15
N LYS A 216 23.67 -4.75 1.81
CA LYS A 216 25.13 -4.94 1.64
C LYS A 216 25.65 -6.20 2.31
N THR A 217 24.99 -6.67 3.37
CA THR A 217 25.40 -7.87 4.11
C THR A 217 24.53 -9.08 3.75
N HIS A 218 23.27 -8.85 3.37
CA HIS A 218 22.29 -9.88 3.03
C HIS A 218 21.66 -9.58 1.65
N PRO A 219 22.40 -9.84 0.56
CA PRO A 219 21.88 -9.72 -0.81
C PRO A 219 20.77 -10.75 -1.04
N LEU A 220 19.85 -10.44 -1.96
CA LEU A 220 18.78 -11.37 -2.36
C LEU A 220 19.40 -12.66 -2.93
N HIS A 221 18.84 -13.81 -2.52
CA HIS A 221 19.29 -15.11 -3.00
C HIS A 221 19.07 -15.26 -4.52
N GLU A 222 20.03 -15.84 -5.25
CA GLU A 222 20.00 -15.98 -6.71
C GLU A 222 18.74 -16.67 -7.25
N SER A 223 18.11 -17.54 -6.45
CA SER A 223 16.83 -18.19 -6.80
C SER A 223 15.65 -17.21 -6.97
N PHE A 224 15.78 -15.96 -6.50
CA PHE A 224 14.80 -14.89 -6.78
C PHE A 224 14.91 -14.39 -8.23
N PHE A 225 16.12 -14.39 -8.80
CA PHE A 225 16.38 -13.94 -10.17
C PHE A 225 16.19 -15.07 -11.20
N ALA A 226 16.49 -16.32 -10.81
CA ALA A 226 16.35 -17.50 -11.68
C ALA A 226 14.90 -17.87 -12.06
N GLY A 227 13.90 -17.16 -11.53
CA GLY A 227 12.50 -17.29 -11.96
C GLY A 227 12.12 -16.36 -13.12
N ASN A 228 13.04 -15.55 -13.64
CA ASN A 228 12.70 -14.39 -14.46
C ASN A 228 13.73 -14.06 -15.57
N ASP A 229 14.40 -15.09 -16.13
CA ASP A 229 15.57 -14.98 -17.03
C ASP A 229 15.37 -14.26 -18.39
N ASP A 230 14.22 -13.65 -18.66
CA ASP A 230 14.02 -12.80 -19.85
C ASP A 230 13.67 -11.35 -19.47
N ALA A 231 14.64 -10.61 -18.90
CA ALA A 231 14.82 -9.15 -19.11
C ALA A 231 15.94 -8.58 -18.20
N PRO A 232 16.83 -7.70 -18.70
CA PRO A 232 17.81 -7.03 -17.87
C PRO A 232 17.14 -6.00 -16.96
N ILE A 233 17.41 -6.10 -15.66
CA ILE A 233 16.87 -5.23 -14.61
C ILE A 233 17.71 -3.94 -14.56
N GLU A 234 17.16 -2.85 -15.08
CA GLU A 234 17.65 -1.50 -14.81
C GLU A 234 16.94 -0.92 -13.59
N VAL A 235 17.74 -0.47 -12.63
CA VAL A 235 17.32 0.07 -11.33
C VAL A 235 16.65 1.41 -11.52
N SER A 236 15.34 1.50 -11.33
CA SER A 236 14.70 2.72 -10.83
C SER A 236 13.31 2.43 -10.27
N VAL A 237 13.15 2.79 -9.00
CA VAL A 237 11.94 3.23 -8.30
C VAL A 237 10.62 2.56 -8.69
N GLU A 238 10.11 1.84 -7.70
CA GLU A 238 8.78 1.24 -7.62
C GLU A 238 8.63 -0.12 -8.30
N LEU A 239 8.64 -1.18 -7.48
CA LEU A 239 8.05 -2.48 -7.80
C LEU A 239 7.74 -3.21 -6.48
N SER A 240 6.46 -3.30 -6.11
CA SER A 240 5.97 -4.46 -5.37
C SER A 240 5.21 -5.32 -6.36
N PRO A 241 5.57 -6.60 -6.52
CA PRO A 241 4.76 -7.51 -7.32
C PRO A 241 3.50 -7.84 -6.52
N LYS A 242 2.34 -7.59 -7.13
CA LYS A 242 1.03 -7.96 -6.61
C LYS A 242 0.90 -9.48 -6.65
N ALA A 243 0.74 -10.12 -5.50
CA ALA A 243 0.30 -11.51 -5.43
C ALA A 243 -1.09 -11.62 -6.09
N ALA A 244 -1.16 -12.28 -7.23
CA ALA A 244 -2.41 -12.63 -7.89
C ALA A 244 -3.03 -13.83 -7.17
N THR A 245 -4.13 -13.62 -6.45
CA THR A 245 -5.02 -14.69 -6.01
C THR A 245 -6.32 -14.55 -6.78
N GLY A 246 -6.58 -15.48 -7.70
CA GLY A 246 -7.74 -15.46 -8.58
C GLY A 246 -7.72 -16.62 -9.59
N SER A 247 -8.11 -17.79 -9.10
CA SER A 247 -8.44 -19.05 -9.80
C SER A 247 -8.64 -19.00 -11.33
N LYS A 248 -7.79 -19.76 -12.06
CA LYS A 248 -8.20 -20.64 -13.17
C LYS A 248 -7.34 -21.90 -13.16
N VAL A 249 -8.02 -23.05 -13.22
CA VAL A 249 -7.50 -24.42 -13.30
C VAL A 249 -6.50 -24.56 -14.47
N PRO A 250 -5.34 -25.24 -14.32
CA PRO A 250 -4.44 -25.51 -15.44
C PRO A 250 -4.98 -26.67 -16.28
N ASN A 251 -5.23 -26.43 -17.57
CA ASN A 251 -5.26 -27.51 -18.56
C ASN A 251 -3.80 -27.90 -18.87
N LEU A 252 -3.26 -28.80 -18.05
CA LEU A 252 -2.06 -29.57 -18.38
C LEU A 252 -2.51 -30.78 -19.24
N PRO A 253 -1.85 -31.08 -20.37
CA PRO A 253 -2.02 -32.39 -21.00
C PRO A 253 -1.51 -33.47 -20.04
N SER A 254 -2.32 -34.51 -19.82
CA SER A 254 -1.96 -35.66 -18.99
C SER A 254 -0.61 -36.26 -19.43
N PRO A 255 0.28 -36.63 -18.49
CA PRO A 255 1.50 -37.35 -18.83
C PRO A 255 1.16 -38.74 -19.34
N GLU A 256 1.52 -39.05 -20.58
CA GLU A 256 1.46 -40.39 -21.15
C GLU A 256 2.31 -41.34 -20.29
N TYR A 257 1.64 -42.33 -19.69
CA TYR A 257 2.31 -43.47 -19.06
C TYR A 257 2.85 -44.38 -20.16
N LYS A 258 4.14 -44.22 -20.50
CA LYS A 258 4.86 -45.17 -21.36
C LYS A 258 5.47 -46.24 -20.45
N ALA A 259 4.91 -47.45 -20.47
CA ALA A 259 5.49 -48.59 -19.77
C ALA A 259 6.89 -48.88 -20.35
N MET A 260 7.93 -48.77 -19.53
CA MET A 260 9.28 -49.18 -19.91
C MET A 260 9.35 -50.71 -19.98
N GLN A 261 9.82 -51.25 -21.10
CA GLN A 261 10.13 -52.67 -21.21
C GLN A 261 11.43 -52.99 -20.47
N SER A 262 11.42 -54.12 -19.74
CA SER A 262 12.57 -54.65 -19.01
C SER A 262 13.74 -54.97 -19.95
N PRO A 263 15.01 -54.72 -19.55
CA PRO A 263 16.16 -55.19 -20.30
C PRO A 263 16.26 -56.72 -20.18
N LEU A 264 16.39 -57.41 -21.31
CA LEU A 264 16.88 -58.78 -21.37
C LEU A 264 18.26 -58.74 -22.00
N GLU A 265 19.25 -59.24 -21.30
CA GLU A 265 20.59 -59.48 -21.83
C GLU A 265 21.18 -60.73 -21.15
N PRO A 266 22.16 -61.41 -21.74
CA PRO A 266 22.20 -62.01 -23.08
C PRO A 266 22.46 -63.53 -22.96
N LEU A 267 22.11 -64.35 -23.97
CA LEU A 267 22.81 -65.62 -24.28
C LEU A 267 22.15 -66.33 -25.46
N ARG A 268 22.79 -66.24 -26.64
CA ARG A 268 23.36 -67.40 -27.37
C ARG A 268 23.83 -66.98 -28.76
N LEU A 269 25.16 -67.02 -28.89
CA LEU A 269 25.88 -67.36 -30.12
C LEU A 269 25.28 -68.62 -30.75
N GLN A 270 25.01 -68.58 -32.06
CA GLN A 270 25.22 -69.63 -33.09
C GLN A 270 24.59 -69.12 -34.41
N LEU A 271 25.39 -68.65 -35.37
CA LEU A 271 25.99 -69.43 -36.46
C LEU A 271 24.96 -69.93 -37.51
N ASP A 272 24.85 -69.15 -38.60
CA ASP A 272 24.73 -69.56 -40.02
C ASP A 272 24.24 -68.31 -40.79
N ARG A 273 24.91 -67.69 -41.77
CA ARG A 273 25.83 -68.12 -42.84
C ARG A 273 25.35 -69.36 -43.60
N ASN A 274 24.48 -69.15 -44.58
CA ASN A 274 24.46 -69.77 -45.92
C ASN A 274 23.36 -69.04 -46.72
N GLN A 275 23.64 -68.33 -47.84
CA GLN A 275 23.86 -68.89 -49.19
C GLN A 275 22.77 -69.94 -49.48
N ILE A 276 21.77 -69.73 -50.34
CA ILE A 276 21.76 -69.34 -51.76
C ILE A 276 20.37 -68.76 -52.08
#